data_AF-A0A7W1QGB8-F1
#
_entry.id   AF-A0A7W1QGB8-F1
#
_cell.length_a   1.000
_cell.length_b   1.000
_cell.length_c   1.000
_cell.angle_alpha   90.00
_cell.angle_beta   90.00
_cell.angle_gamma   90.00
#
_symmetry.space_group_name_H-M   'P 1'
#
loop_
_entity.id
_entity.type
_entity.pdbx_description
1 polymer ?
#
loop_
_entity_poly.entity_id
_entity_poly.type
_entity_poly.pdbx_seq_one_letter_code
_entity_poly.pdbx_strand_id
1 'polypeptide(L)'
;MLERPLRFLAIALSLIIAIGFTLFALGDIDRASKSTEHRIAGYAAANPSPAGERERERRHGQPREIIDDVNDTLLAPFAGITENATSRWAQRGVPALLGLLVYGFGLGYIARFMTARGGSRPRAARRRTA
;
A
#
# COMPACT_ATOMS: atom_id res chain seq x y z
N MET A 1 -11.98 23.95 -6.23
CA MET A 1 -12.96 22.83 -6.24
C MET A 1 -12.27 21.46 -6.43
N LEU A 2 -11.21 21.37 -7.23
CA LEU A 2 -10.46 20.11 -7.49
C LEU A 2 -9.57 19.59 -6.34
N GLU A 3 -9.27 20.40 -5.31
CA GLU A 3 -8.41 20.00 -4.19
C GLU A 3 -8.93 18.78 -3.42
N ARG A 4 -10.20 18.83 -2.98
CA ARG A 4 -10.81 17.79 -2.15
C ARG A 4 -10.80 16.41 -2.83
N PRO A 5 -11.28 16.25 -4.07
CA PRO A 5 -11.24 14.94 -4.73
C PRO A 5 -9.80 14.45 -4.94
N LEU A 6 -8.84 15.34 -5.27
CA LEU A 6 -7.44 14.94 -5.46
C LEU A 6 -6.81 14.44 -4.15
N ARG A 7 -7.15 15.09 -3.03
CA ARG A 7 -6.70 14.65 -1.70
C ARG A 7 -7.32 13.31 -1.30
N PHE A 8 -8.61 13.10 -1.54
CA PHE A 8 -9.25 11.80 -1.29
C PHE A 8 -8.63 10.70 -2.15
N LEU A 9 -8.36 10.98 -3.42
CA LEU A 9 -7.69 10.04 -4.33
C LEU A 9 -6.28 9.70 -3.82
N ALA A 10 -5.48 10.70 -3.43
CA ALA A 10 -4.14 10.48 -2.89
C ALA A 10 -4.17 9.58 -1.63
N ILE A 11 -5.14 9.83 -0.73
CA ILE A 11 -5.34 9.01 0.48
C ILE A 11 -5.74 7.58 0.10
N ALA A 12 -6.72 7.42 -0.81
CA ALA A 12 -7.20 6.11 -1.23
C ALA A 12 -6.09 5.26 -1.86
N LEU A 13 -5.32 5.83 -2.80
CA LEU A 13 -4.18 5.16 -3.42
C LEU A 13 -3.11 4.78 -2.38
N SER A 14 -2.82 5.68 -1.43
CA SER A 14 -1.87 5.39 -0.36
C SER A 14 -2.33 4.25 0.53
N LEU A 15 -3.62 4.20 0.88
CA LEU A 15 -4.19 3.13 1.69
C LEU A 15 -4.12 1.78 0.97
N ILE A 16 -4.46 1.72 -0.32
CA ILE A 16 -4.38 0.49 -1.10
C ILE A 16 -2.94 -0.04 -1.11
N ILE A 17 -1.96 0.83 -1.38
CA ILE A 17 -0.54 0.45 -1.39
C ILE A 17 -0.07 -0.02 -0.01
N ALA A 18 -0.41 0.72 1.04
CA ALA A 18 -0.03 0.36 2.40
C ALA A 18 -0.67 -0.97 2.85
N ILE A 19 -1.94 -1.21 2.52
CA ILE A 19 -2.64 -2.45 2.86
C ILE A 19 -2.01 -3.63 2.12
N GLY A 20 -1.77 -3.54 0.81
CA GLY A 20 -1.15 -4.65 0.07
C GLY A 20 0.25 -4.97 0.57
N PHE A 21 1.08 -3.95 0.86
CA PHE A 21 2.39 -4.19 1.47
C PHE A 21 2.27 -4.86 2.87
N THR A 22 1.30 -4.44 3.68
CA THR A 22 1.04 -5.05 4.99
C THR A 22 0.61 -6.51 4.86
N LEU A 23 -0.28 -6.83 3.92
CA LEU A 23 -0.74 -8.21 3.66
C LEU A 23 0.41 -9.09 3.13
N PHE A 24 1.30 -8.54 2.31
CA PHE A 24 2.53 -9.21 1.92
C PHE A 24 3.42 -9.49 3.14
N ALA A 25 3.70 -8.49 3.96
CA ALA A 25 4.59 -8.62 5.11
C ALA A 25 4.08 -9.67 6.10
N LEU A 26 2.79 -9.63 6.43
CA LEU A 26 2.16 -10.63 7.30
C LEU A 26 2.25 -12.04 6.70
N GLY A 27 2.02 -12.18 5.38
CA GLY A 27 2.11 -13.47 4.71
C GLY A 27 3.54 -14.03 4.62
N ASP A 28 4.54 -13.18 4.42
CA ASP A 28 5.95 -13.59 4.37
C ASP A 28 6.43 -14.05 5.75
N ILE A 29 6.03 -13.34 6.81
CA ILE A 29 6.31 -13.70 8.21
C ILE A 29 5.65 -15.03 8.57
N ASP A 30 4.36 -15.23 8.26
CA ASP A 30 3.64 -16.49 8.54
C ASP A 30 4.30 -17.69 7.84
N ARG A 31 4.68 -17.52 6.56
CA ARG A 31 5.38 -18.58 5.81
C ARG A 31 6.73 -18.92 6.41
N ALA A 32 7.49 -17.93 6.87
CA ALA A 32 8.78 -18.16 7.53
C ALA A 32 8.61 -18.92 8.85
N SER A 33 7.58 -18.57 9.63
CA SER A 33 7.22 -19.28 10.86
C SER A 33 6.79 -20.72 10.59
N LYS A 34 5.84 -20.96 9.68
CA LYS A 34 5.37 -22.31 9.30
C LYS A 34 6.49 -23.18 8.75
N SER A 35 7.41 -22.63 7.96
CA SER A 35 8.60 -23.35 7.49
C SER A 35 9.51 -23.80 8.64
N THR A 36 9.64 -22.96 9.67
CA THR A 36 10.44 -23.26 10.87
C THR A 36 9.74 -24.30 11.74
N GLU A 37 8.43 -24.15 11.95
CA GLU A 37 7.60 -25.12 12.65
C GLU A 37 7.59 -26.47 11.96
N HIS A 38 7.45 -26.56 10.63
CA HIS A 38 7.54 -27.85 9.94
C HIS A 38 8.89 -28.53 10.09
N ARG A 39 9.99 -27.75 10.12
CA ARG A 39 11.32 -28.28 10.40
C ARG A 39 11.46 -28.80 11.83
N ILE A 40 10.76 -28.21 12.81
CA ILE A 40 10.80 -28.60 14.23
C ILE A 40 9.77 -29.71 14.53
N ALA A 41 8.55 -29.61 14.02
CA ALA A 41 7.46 -30.58 14.15
C ALA A 41 7.71 -31.86 13.35
N GLY A 42 8.58 -31.82 12.32
CA GLY A 42 9.21 -33.02 11.77
C GLY A 42 9.94 -33.86 12.83
N TYR A 43 10.25 -33.29 14.01
CA TYR A 43 10.76 -33.97 15.19
C TYR A 43 9.71 -34.23 16.30
N ALA A 44 8.51 -33.64 16.24
CA ALA A 44 7.43 -33.83 17.23
C ALA A 44 6.05 -33.58 16.59
N ALA A 45 5.32 -34.64 16.25
CA ALA A 45 4.10 -34.53 15.44
C ALA A 45 2.81 -34.30 16.25
N ALA A 46 2.10 -33.22 15.92
CA ALA A 46 0.63 -33.16 15.80
C ALA A 46 0.26 -31.84 15.08
N ASN A 47 -0.14 -31.91 13.79
CA ASN A 47 -0.57 -30.75 13.01
C ASN A 47 -1.96 -31.01 12.40
N PRO A 48 -2.84 -29.99 12.29
CA PRO A 48 -4.16 -30.13 11.68
C PRO A 48 -4.08 -30.48 10.19
N SER A 49 -5.15 -31.06 9.65
CA SER A 49 -5.12 -31.63 8.30
C SER A 49 -4.89 -30.53 7.24
N PRO A 50 -4.00 -30.75 6.26
CA PRO A 50 -3.73 -29.79 5.18
C PRO A 50 -4.95 -29.40 4.34
N ALA A 51 -6.05 -30.15 4.42
CA ALA A 51 -7.31 -29.83 3.75
C ALA A 51 -8.08 -28.71 4.47
N GLY A 52 -8.07 -28.67 5.79
CA GLY A 52 -8.75 -27.65 6.59
C GLY A 52 -8.09 -26.27 6.50
N GLU A 53 -6.76 -26.23 6.41
CA GLU A 53 -5.98 -24.99 6.20
C GLU A 53 -6.28 -24.39 4.81
N ARG A 54 -6.27 -25.22 3.77
CA ARG A 54 -6.51 -24.77 2.38
C ARG A 54 -7.95 -24.30 2.14
N GLU A 55 -8.93 -24.89 2.80
CA GLU A 55 -10.33 -24.47 2.72
C GLU A 55 -10.54 -23.07 3.36
N ARG A 56 -9.82 -22.77 4.46
CA ARG A 56 -9.82 -21.43 5.09
C ARG A 56 -9.12 -20.39 4.22
N GLU A 57 -7.96 -20.72 3.65
CA GLU A 57 -7.22 -19.82 2.75
C GLU A 57 -8.03 -19.42 1.51
N ARG A 58 -8.78 -20.37 0.91
CA ARG A 58 -9.63 -20.11 -0.26
C ARG A 58 -10.80 -19.18 0.02
N ARG A 59 -11.45 -19.29 1.19
CA ARG A 59 -12.58 -18.41 1.57
C ARG A 59 -12.14 -16.98 1.93
N HIS A 60 -10.88 -16.79 2.34
CA HIS A 60 -10.33 -15.49 2.70
C HIS A 60 -9.60 -14.78 1.52
N GLY A 61 -9.50 -15.42 0.35
CA GLY A 61 -8.69 -14.95 -0.77
C GLY A 61 -9.27 -13.78 -1.58
N GLN A 62 -10.59 -13.70 -1.73
CA GLN A 62 -11.20 -12.81 -2.74
C GLN A 62 -10.97 -11.30 -2.49
N PRO A 63 -11.10 -10.76 -1.26
CA PRO A 63 -10.80 -9.35 -1.02
C PRO A 63 -9.29 -9.06 -1.13
N ARG A 64 -8.45 -10.04 -0.80
CA ARG A 64 -6.99 -9.93 -0.89
C ARG A 64 -6.52 -9.88 -2.33
N GLU A 65 -7.06 -10.75 -3.18
CA GLU A 65 -6.76 -10.81 -4.61
C GLU A 65 -7.04 -9.47 -5.29
N ILE A 66 -8.19 -8.86 -4.99
CA ILE A 66 -8.53 -7.52 -5.51
C ILE A 66 -7.50 -6.47 -5.09
N ILE A 67 -7.05 -6.49 -3.83
CA ILE A 67 -6.05 -5.54 -3.34
C ILE A 67 -4.69 -5.78 -4.00
N ASP A 68 -4.31 -7.04 -4.20
CA ASP A 68 -3.06 -7.44 -4.81
C ASP A 68 -3.04 -7.04 -6.30
N ASP A 69 -4.12 -7.27 -7.05
CA ASP A 69 -4.26 -6.88 -8.48
C ASP A 69 -4.17 -5.37 -8.68
N VAL A 70 -4.88 -4.61 -7.83
CA VAL A 70 -4.83 -3.14 -7.88
C VAL A 70 -3.43 -2.66 -7.51
N ASN A 71 -2.77 -3.26 -6.52
CA ASN A 71 -1.39 -2.92 -6.20
C ASN A 71 -0.44 -3.20 -7.33
N ASP A 72 -0.50 -4.38 -7.94
CA ASP A 72 0.39 -4.75 -9.03
C ASP A 72 0.21 -3.78 -10.21
N THR A 73 -1.03 -3.33 -10.48
CA THR A 73 -1.30 -2.29 -11.49
C THR A 73 -0.70 -0.93 -11.11
N LEU A 74 -0.89 -0.49 -9.86
CA LEU A 74 -0.36 0.80 -9.37
C LEU A 74 1.17 0.81 -9.29
N LEU A 75 1.78 -0.34 -9.00
CA LEU A 75 3.21 -0.48 -8.77
C LEU A 75 3.98 -0.94 -10.02
N ALA A 76 3.30 -1.38 -11.07
CA ALA A 76 3.90 -1.79 -12.34
C ALA A 76 4.95 -0.82 -12.89
N PRO A 77 4.75 0.52 -12.86
CA PRO A 77 5.78 1.47 -13.33
C PRO A 77 7.10 1.41 -12.56
N PHE A 78 7.11 0.88 -11.34
CA PHE A 78 8.29 0.78 -10.48
C PHE A 78 8.86 -0.65 -10.40
N ALA A 79 8.14 -1.65 -10.91
CA ALA A 79 8.51 -3.06 -10.80
C ALA A 79 9.90 -3.34 -11.41
N GLY A 80 10.21 -2.71 -12.54
CA GLY A 80 11.49 -2.82 -13.26
C GLY A 80 12.74 -2.49 -12.44
N ILE A 81 12.59 -1.68 -11.38
CA ILE A 81 13.71 -1.24 -10.54
C ILE A 81 14.27 -2.42 -9.72
N THR A 82 13.41 -3.38 -9.38
CA THR A 82 13.74 -4.47 -8.46
C THR A 82 13.62 -5.87 -9.06
N GLU A 83 13.46 -5.99 -10.38
CA GLU A 83 13.31 -7.29 -11.07
C GLU A 83 14.45 -8.27 -10.73
N ASN A 84 15.68 -7.77 -10.59
CA ASN A 84 16.86 -8.58 -10.30
C ASN A 84 17.18 -8.69 -8.79
N ALA A 85 16.33 -8.16 -7.92
CA ALA A 85 16.58 -8.22 -6.48
C ALA A 85 16.39 -9.66 -5.97
N THR A 86 17.34 -10.18 -5.20
CA THR A 86 17.25 -11.51 -4.57
C THR A 86 16.32 -11.54 -3.35
N SER A 87 16.04 -10.37 -2.77
CA SER A 87 15.18 -10.24 -1.59
C SER A 87 13.74 -9.90 -1.98
N ARG A 88 12.77 -10.71 -1.53
CA ARG A 88 11.34 -10.44 -1.69
C ARG A 88 10.92 -9.11 -1.07
N TRP A 89 11.55 -8.73 0.04
CA TRP A 89 11.32 -7.44 0.70
C TRP A 89 11.74 -6.27 -0.17
N ALA A 90 12.83 -6.40 -0.94
CA ALA A 90 13.22 -5.38 -1.89
C ALA A 90 12.24 -5.33 -3.08
N GLN A 91 11.89 -6.50 -3.65
CA GLN A 91 10.96 -6.62 -4.78
C GLN A 91 9.57 -6.03 -4.50
N ARG A 92 9.10 -6.08 -3.25
CA ARG A 92 7.77 -5.56 -2.87
C ARG A 92 7.85 -4.22 -2.15
N GLY A 93 8.84 -4.02 -1.29
CA GLY A 93 8.97 -2.83 -0.45
C GLY A 93 9.43 -1.60 -1.21
N VAL A 94 10.37 -1.74 -2.15
CA VAL A 94 10.86 -0.58 -2.93
C VAL A 94 9.76 -0.03 -3.84
N PRO A 95 9.06 -0.84 -4.67
CA PRO A 95 7.92 -0.33 -5.43
C PRO A 95 6.84 0.28 -4.53
N ALA A 96 6.47 -0.35 -3.41
CA ALA A 96 5.48 0.20 -2.49
C ALA A 96 5.88 1.57 -1.91
N LEU A 97 7.15 1.72 -1.50
CA LEU A 97 7.67 3.00 -1.00
C LEU A 97 7.63 4.08 -2.08
N LEU A 98 8.04 3.76 -3.30
CA LEU A 98 7.99 4.67 -4.44
C LEU A 98 6.54 5.05 -4.79
N GLY A 99 5.62 4.09 -4.78
CA GLY A 99 4.20 4.33 -4.99
C GLY A 99 3.62 5.28 -3.93
N LEU A 100 3.93 5.08 -2.64
CA LEU A 100 3.51 6.00 -1.57
C LEU A 100 4.09 7.41 -1.75
N LEU A 101 5.34 7.52 -2.19
CA LEU A 101 5.96 8.82 -2.46
C LEU A 101 5.29 9.53 -3.63
N VAL A 102 5.05 8.84 -4.75
CA VAL A 102 4.49 9.43 -5.96
C VAL A 102 2.99 9.72 -5.80
N TYR A 103 2.21 8.71 -5.41
CA TYR A 103 0.75 8.83 -5.33
C TYR A 103 0.27 9.46 -4.03
N GLY A 104 0.95 9.21 -2.91
CA GLY A 104 0.59 9.80 -1.62
C GLY A 104 1.14 11.21 -1.48
N PHE A 105 2.46 11.31 -1.38
CA PHE A 105 3.12 12.59 -1.15
C PHE A 105 3.01 13.53 -2.37
N GLY A 106 3.27 13.03 -3.58
CA GLY A 106 3.23 13.84 -4.80
C GLY A 106 1.84 14.43 -5.07
N LEU A 107 0.79 13.61 -5.13
CA LEU A 107 -0.58 14.11 -5.34
C LEU A 107 -1.06 15.00 -4.18
N GLY A 108 -0.73 14.64 -2.93
CA GLY A 108 -1.04 15.45 -1.75
C GLY A 108 -0.39 16.83 -1.80
N TYR A 109 0.86 16.91 -2.25
CA TYR A 109 1.59 18.15 -2.46
C TYR A 109 0.92 19.01 -3.54
N ILE A 110 0.56 18.43 -4.70
CA ILE A 110 -0.15 19.12 -5.78
C ILE A 110 -1.49 19.68 -5.29
N ALA A 111 -2.27 18.90 -4.54
CA ALA A 111 -3.54 19.35 -3.97
C ALA A 111 -3.35 20.58 -3.06
N ARG A 112 -2.34 20.54 -2.18
CA ARG A 112 -2.01 21.66 -1.28
C ARG A 112 -1.55 22.90 -2.06
N PHE A 113 -0.77 22.70 -3.11
CA PHE A 113 -0.26 23.78 -3.95
C PHE A 113 -1.37 24.50 -4.74
N MET A 114 -2.33 23.75 -5.29
CA MET A 114 -3.51 24.32 -5.95
C MET A 114 -4.35 25.20 -5.01
N THR A 115 -4.41 24.82 -3.73
CA THR A 115 -5.12 25.58 -2.69
C THR A 115 -4.41 26.88 -2.36
N ALA A 116 -3.09 26.84 -2.22
CA ALA A 116 -2.28 28.03 -1.93
C ALA A 116 -2.39 29.10 -3.03
N ARG A 117 -2.54 28.68 -4.30
CA ARG A 117 -2.70 29.61 -5.44
C ARG A 117 -4.13 30.10 -5.66
N GLY A 118 -5.15 29.31 -5.31
CA GLY A 118 -6.56 29.73 -5.38
C GLY A 118 -6.99 30.66 -4.24
N GLY A 119 -6.17 30.79 -3.19
CA GLY A 119 -6.48 31.54 -1.96
C GLY A 119 -6.11 33.03 -1.97
N SER A 120 -5.53 33.57 -3.03
CA SER A 120 -5.17 34.99 -3.13
C SER A 120 -6.38 35.87 -3.40
N ARG A 121 -7.31 35.97 -2.45
CA ARG A 121 -8.20 37.13 -2.38
C ARG A 121 -7.47 38.23 -1.61
N PRO A 122 -7.05 39.33 -2.26
CA PRO A 122 -6.49 40.46 -1.55
C PRO A 122 -7.53 40.91 -0.53
N ARG A 123 -7.15 40.86 0.74
CA ARG A 123 -7.92 41.39 1.86
C ARG A 123 -8.09 42.88 1.56
N ALA A 124 -9.25 43.24 1.02
CA ALA A 124 -9.59 44.60 0.64
C ALA A 124 -9.23 45.51 1.81
N ALA A 125 -8.33 46.46 1.53
CA ALA A 125 -7.91 47.47 2.47
C ALA A 125 -9.16 48.17 3.00
N ARG A 126 -9.51 47.88 4.26
CA ARG A 126 -10.52 48.65 4.99
C ARG A 126 -9.89 50.01 5.30
N ARG A 127 -9.84 50.87 4.29
CA ARG A 127 -9.77 52.32 4.48
C ARG A 127 -11.01 52.68 5.28
N ARG A 128 -10.83 52.87 6.59
CA ARG A 128 -11.71 53.72 7.38
C ARG A 128 -10.95 55.03 7.56
N THR A 129 -11.25 55.94 6.65
CA THR A 129 -11.07 57.38 6.80
C THR A 129 -12.08 57.92 7.81
N ALA A 130 -11.62 58.92 8.56
CA ALA A 130 -12.33 59.85 9.45
C ALA A 130 -12.91 59.26 10.74
#